data_AF-A0A6G7VF31-F1
#
_entry.id   AF-A0A6G7VF31-F1
#
_cell.length_a   1.000
_cell.length_b   1.000
_cell.length_c   1.000
_cell.angle_alpha   90.00
_cell.angle_beta   90.00
_cell.angle_gamma   90.00
#
_symmetry.space_group_name_H-M   'P 1'
#
loop_
_entity.id
_entity.type
_entity.pdbx_description
1 polymer ?
#
loop_
_entity_poly.entity_id
_entity_poly.type
_entity_poly.pdbx_seq_one_letter_code
_entity_poly.pdbx_strand_id
1 'polypeptide(L)'
;MRIQDRLTPIMLALLVWGFAGALFGALFTGLHRILLVGGLHAWLALIAATTAAAMTTTAFYSAMPIALVGSMAGVLTSIGYLIISGYEIELLKLAELAGGIGLLAGGFYAWIIPGGSRPLAETIAGLIAGVLAGFILSLIVHLIDLGVFVLAAGVVALVGTLFELLDQAVIGWGRRWLPGLISAPLVAGLIAAIVGGGIWLLSGSAASGLDTRTETAIALVLADIPPGLLGGLCGGAITSVILELFGFHLEDQI
;
A
#
# COMPACT_ATOMS: atom_id res chain seq x y z
N MET A 1 -39.46 4.75 2.16
CA MET A 1 -38.02 4.73 1.84
C MET A 1 -37.86 5.16 0.40
N ARG A 2 -37.18 6.27 0.13
CA ARG A 2 -36.94 6.77 -1.22
C ARG A 2 -35.82 5.95 -1.87
N ILE A 3 -35.87 5.79 -3.18
CA ILE A 3 -34.80 5.14 -3.98
C ILE A 3 -33.43 5.81 -3.72
N GLN A 4 -33.42 7.12 -3.45
CA GLN A 4 -32.22 7.87 -3.03
C GLN A 4 -31.59 7.31 -1.74
N ASP A 5 -32.37 6.82 -0.79
CA ASP A 5 -31.87 6.30 0.49
C ASP A 5 -31.15 4.95 0.30
N ARG A 6 -31.44 4.20 -0.77
CA ARG A 6 -30.75 2.93 -1.10
C ARG A 6 -29.57 3.11 -2.04
N LEU A 7 -29.62 4.09 -2.96
CA LEU A 7 -28.55 4.31 -3.93
C LEU A 7 -27.35 5.04 -3.35
N THR A 8 -27.57 5.93 -2.37
CA THR A 8 -26.51 6.70 -1.73
C THR A 8 -25.43 5.81 -1.08
N PRO A 9 -25.76 4.81 -0.24
CA PRO A 9 -24.74 3.96 0.38
C PRO A 9 -23.96 3.12 -0.64
N ILE A 10 -24.64 2.58 -1.66
CA ILE A 10 -23.99 1.78 -2.72
C ILE A 10 -23.01 2.65 -3.51
N MET A 11 -23.41 3.87 -3.89
CA MET A 11 -22.50 4.80 -4.59
C MET A 11 -21.32 5.20 -3.72
N LEU A 12 -21.54 5.45 -2.43
CA LEU A 12 -20.47 5.82 -1.51
C LEU A 12 -19.48 4.67 -1.31
N ALA A 13 -19.98 3.44 -1.17
CA ALA A 13 -19.16 2.23 -1.10
C ALA A 13 -18.31 2.04 -2.36
N LEU A 14 -18.93 2.11 -3.54
CA LEU A 14 -18.23 2.00 -4.83
C LEU A 14 -17.16 3.08 -4.98
N LEU A 15 -17.45 4.31 -4.56
CA LEU A 15 -16.53 5.42 -4.69
C LEU A 15 -15.35 5.27 -3.72
N VAL A 16 -15.61 5.00 -2.44
CA VAL A 16 -14.55 4.83 -1.43
C VAL A 16 -13.67 3.64 -1.76
N TRP A 17 -14.25 2.47 -2.03
CA TRP A 17 -13.48 1.28 -2.37
C TRP A 17 -12.81 1.39 -3.74
N GLY A 18 -13.45 2.04 -4.71
CA GLY A 18 -12.85 2.32 -6.01
C GLY A 18 -11.61 3.21 -5.90
N PHE A 19 -11.67 4.30 -5.15
CA PHE A 19 -10.51 5.18 -4.93
C PHE A 19 -9.42 4.50 -4.07
N ALA A 20 -9.81 3.75 -3.04
CA ALA A 20 -8.89 2.93 -2.26
C ALA A 20 -8.14 1.93 -3.15
N GLY A 21 -8.89 1.23 -3.98
CA GLY A 21 -8.38 0.26 -4.94
C GLY A 21 -7.48 0.90 -5.98
N ALA A 22 -7.82 2.10 -6.46
CA ALA A 22 -6.97 2.85 -7.40
C ALA A 22 -5.59 3.15 -6.81
N LEU A 23 -5.55 3.65 -5.56
CA LEU A 23 -4.31 3.95 -4.86
C LEU A 23 -3.50 2.69 -4.57
N PHE A 24 -4.16 1.61 -4.14
CA PHE A 24 -3.53 0.30 -3.99
C PHE A 24 -2.92 -0.16 -5.32
N GLY A 25 -3.70 -0.14 -6.40
CA GLY A 25 -3.32 -0.68 -7.71
C GLY A 25 -2.12 0.06 -8.28
N ALA A 26 -2.08 1.39 -8.16
CA ALA A 26 -0.93 2.21 -8.54
C ALA A 26 0.32 1.86 -7.70
N LEU A 27 0.16 1.72 -6.38
CA LEU A 27 1.27 1.37 -5.48
C LEU A 27 1.81 -0.04 -5.76
N PHE A 28 0.92 -1.02 -5.92
CA PHE A 28 1.27 -2.41 -6.25
C PHE A 28 2.01 -2.49 -7.58
N THR A 29 1.49 -1.87 -8.64
CA THR A 29 2.13 -1.92 -9.97
C THR A 29 3.48 -1.24 -9.98
N GLY A 30 3.60 -0.08 -9.32
CA GLY A 30 4.87 0.61 -9.12
C GLY A 30 5.91 -0.29 -8.43
N LEU A 31 5.56 -0.82 -7.26
CA LEU A 31 6.45 -1.70 -6.48
C LEU A 31 6.81 -2.98 -7.25
N HIS A 32 5.83 -3.63 -7.87
CA HIS A 32 6.05 -4.85 -8.63
C HIS A 32 7.07 -4.64 -9.75
N ARG A 33 6.97 -3.54 -10.49
CA ARG A 33 7.92 -3.22 -11.56
C ARG A 33 9.29 -2.82 -11.04
N ILE A 34 9.37 -2.03 -9.97
CA ILE A 34 10.66 -1.70 -9.34
C ILE A 34 11.37 -2.99 -8.89
N LEU A 35 10.66 -3.93 -8.28
CA LEU A 35 11.24 -5.19 -7.80
C LEU A 35 11.72 -6.07 -8.97
N LEU A 36 10.95 -6.16 -10.05
CA LEU A 36 11.35 -6.88 -11.26
C LEU A 36 12.61 -6.26 -11.90
N VAL A 37 12.67 -4.93 -12.00
CA VAL A 37 13.85 -4.20 -12.50
C VAL A 37 15.06 -4.44 -11.59
N GLY A 38 14.84 -4.48 -10.28
CA GLY A 38 15.84 -4.82 -9.27
C GLY A 38 16.37 -6.25 -9.33
N GLY A 39 15.84 -7.08 -10.24
CA GLY A 39 16.29 -8.46 -10.46
C GLY A 39 15.64 -9.49 -9.54
N LEU A 40 14.57 -9.14 -8.81
CA LEU A 40 13.80 -10.14 -8.08
C LEU A 40 13.09 -11.08 -9.06
N HIS A 41 13.00 -12.35 -8.67
CA HIS A 41 12.20 -13.34 -9.40
C HIS A 41 10.73 -12.92 -9.44
N ALA A 42 10.04 -13.11 -10.56
CA ALA A 42 8.70 -12.57 -10.78
C ALA A 42 7.67 -12.98 -9.71
N TRP A 43 7.67 -14.24 -9.27
CA TRP A 43 6.78 -14.71 -8.23
C TRP A 43 7.05 -14.02 -6.87
N LEU A 44 8.32 -13.79 -6.53
CA LEU A 44 8.72 -13.14 -5.29
C LEU A 44 8.44 -11.63 -5.35
N ALA A 45 8.68 -11.00 -6.51
CA ALA A 45 8.35 -9.59 -6.75
C ALA A 45 6.84 -9.36 -6.56
N LEU A 46 6.00 -10.29 -7.04
CA LEU A 46 4.56 -10.21 -6.90
C LEU A 46 4.14 -10.32 -5.43
N ILE A 47 4.66 -11.32 -4.69
CA ILE A 47 4.37 -11.46 -3.24
C ILE A 47 4.84 -10.23 -2.47
N ALA A 48 6.07 -9.74 -2.72
CA ALA A 48 6.60 -8.59 -2.00
C ALA A 48 5.82 -7.30 -2.32
N ALA A 49 5.47 -7.06 -3.59
CA ALA A 49 4.70 -5.88 -3.99
C ALA A 49 3.28 -5.91 -3.43
N THR A 50 2.59 -7.05 -3.51
CA THR A 50 1.25 -7.22 -2.95
C THR A 50 1.25 -7.03 -1.43
N THR A 51 2.23 -7.62 -0.73
CA THR A 51 2.41 -7.47 0.71
C THR A 51 2.67 -6.03 1.11
N ALA A 52 3.59 -5.36 0.44
CA ALA A 52 3.92 -3.97 0.73
C ALA A 52 2.72 -3.05 0.44
N ALA A 53 2.03 -3.21 -0.69
CA ALA A 53 0.84 -2.43 -1.02
C ALA A 53 -0.31 -2.65 -0.04
N ALA A 54 -0.58 -3.89 0.36
CA ALA A 54 -1.59 -4.23 1.35
C ALA A 54 -1.29 -3.62 2.71
N MET A 55 -0.09 -3.84 3.22
CA MET A 55 0.36 -3.28 4.49
C MET A 55 0.25 -1.74 4.52
N THR A 56 0.67 -1.07 3.45
CA THR A 56 0.63 0.40 3.34
C THR A 56 -0.81 0.92 3.38
N THR A 57 -1.68 0.33 2.54
CA THR A 57 -3.07 0.77 2.44
C THR A 57 -3.83 0.50 3.73
N THR A 58 -3.63 -0.66 4.35
CA THR A 58 -4.23 -0.95 5.67
C THR A 58 -3.72 0.00 6.74
N ALA A 59 -2.45 0.40 6.70
CA ALA A 59 -1.91 1.36 7.66
C ALA A 59 -2.51 2.77 7.50
N PHE A 60 -2.79 3.20 6.26
CA PHE A 60 -3.47 4.48 6.00
C PHE A 60 -4.91 4.50 6.54
N TYR A 61 -5.65 3.39 6.41
CA TYR A 61 -7.03 3.29 6.90
C TYR A 61 -7.11 3.09 8.41
N SER A 62 -6.31 2.17 8.96
CA SER A 62 -6.33 1.80 10.38
C SER A 62 -5.74 2.86 11.31
N ALA A 63 -4.77 3.62 10.80
CA ALA A 63 -3.86 4.41 11.61
C ALA A 63 -3.60 5.77 10.97
N MET A 64 -4.64 6.39 10.37
CA MET A 64 -4.53 7.60 9.55
C MET A 64 -3.61 8.68 10.15
N PRO A 65 -3.69 9.06 11.45
CA PRO A 65 -2.78 10.07 12.00
C PRO A 65 -1.31 9.65 11.97
N ILE A 66 -1.02 8.39 12.29
CA ILE A 66 0.34 7.82 12.29
C ILE A 66 0.86 7.71 10.85
N ALA A 67 -0.02 7.29 9.94
CA ALA A 67 0.29 7.20 8.52
C ALA A 67 0.63 8.56 7.91
N LEU A 68 -0.09 9.61 8.31
CA LEU A 68 0.21 10.98 7.91
C LEU A 68 1.56 11.45 8.48
N VAL A 69 1.87 11.15 9.75
CA VAL A 69 3.18 11.44 10.35
C VAL A 69 4.31 10.75 9.58
N GLY A 70 4.15 9.46 9.28
CA GLY A 70 5.11 8.71 8.46
C GLY A 70 5.26 9.29 7.05
N SER A 71 4.15 9.66 6.42
CA SER A 71 4.16 10.28 5.09
C SER A 71 4.90 11.61 5.09
N MET A 72 4.63 12.47 6.08
CA MET A 72 5.33 13.74 6.25
C MET A 72 6.82 13.52 6.49
N ALA A 73 7.20 12.56 7.33
CA ALA A 73 8.59 12.19 7.55
C ALA A 73 9.27 11.75 6.25
N GLY A 74 8.62 10.91 5.44
CA GLY A 74 9.12 10.46 4.14
C GLY A 74 9.31 11.61 3.16
N VAL A 75 8.31 12.50 3.03
CA VAL A 75 8.38 13.69 2.16
C VAL A 75 9.51 14.63 2.58
N LEU A 76 9.56 15.00 3.86
CA LEU A 76 10.58 15.94 4.37
C LEU A 76 11.99 15.38 4.24
N THR A 77 12.16 14.09 4.54
CA THR A 77 13.47 13.42 4.38
C THR A 77 13.90 13.39 2.93
N SER A 78 12.97 13.13 2.02
CA SER A 78 13.27 13.10 0.58
C SER A 78 13.65 14.47 0.04
N ILE A 79 12.89 15.52 0.40
CA ILE A 79 13.21 16.90 0.03
C ILE A 79 14.57 17.30 0.63
N GLY A 80 14.82 17.02 1.90
CA GLY A 80 16.09 17.32 2.56
C GLY A 80 17.27 16.60 1.89
N TYR A 81 17.09 15.33 1.54
CA TYR A 81 18.10 14.54 0.84
C TYR A 81 18.42 15.13 -0.54
N LEU A 82 17.41 15.52 -1.31
CA LEU A 82 17.56 16.17 -2.61
C LEU A 82 18.30 17.52 -2.50
N ILE A 83 18.06 18.29 -1.44
CA ILE A 83 18.75 19.57 -1.19
C ILE A 83 20.24 19.34 -0.89
N ILE A 84 20.57 18.32 -0.08
CA ILE A 84 21.93 18.08 0.40
C ILE A 84 22.77 17.32 -0.64
N SER A 85 22.22 16.25 -1.20
CA SER A 85 22.95 15.30 -2.06
C SER A 85 22.82 15.64 -3.56
N GLY A 86 21.96 16.61 -3.92
CA GLY A 86 21.67 16.94 -5.31
C GLY A 86 20.87 15.83 -6.01
N TYR A 87 21.29 15.46 -7.23
CA TYR A 87 20.56 14.52 -8.10
C TYR A 87 21.07 13.07 -8.05
N GLU A 88 22.14 12.77 -7.30
CA GLU A 88 22.59 11.38 -7.11
C GLU A 88 21.77 10.73 -6.00
N ILE A 89 20.69 10.06 -6.40
CA ILE A 89 19.74 9.49 -5.46
C ILE A 89 19.85 7.97 -5.47
N GLU A 90 20.46 7.42 -4.43
CA GLU A 90 20.41 5.99 -4.17
C GLU A 90 19.09 5.63 -3.48
N LEU A 91 18.27 4.80 -4.15
CA LEU A 91 16.96 4.37 -3.66
C LEU A 91 17.03 3.82 -2.23
N LEU A 92 18.01 2.95 -1.98
CA LEU A 92 18.15 2.27 -0.70
C LEU A 92 18.48 3.27 0.42
N LYS A 93 19.44 4.17 0.19
CA LYS A 93 19.80 5.21 1.17
C LYS A 93 18.61 6.13 1.48
N LEU A 94 17.85 6.54 0.46
CA LEU A 94 16.69 7.39 0.67
C LEU A 94 15.58 6.67 1.46
N ALA A 95 15.28 5.42 1.12
CA ALA A 95 14.28 4.62 1.80
C ALA A 95 14.69 4.32 3.26
N GLU A 96 15.96 4.02 3.52
CA GLU A 96 16.51 3.81 4.87
C GLU A 96 16.46 5.09 5.71
N LEU A 97 16.88 6.23 5.16
CA LEU A 97 16.79 7.52 5.83
C LEU A 97 15.34 7.89 6.13
N ALA A 98 14.47 7.80 5.13
CA ALA A 98 13.06 8.11 5.30
C ALA A 98 12.42 7.20 6.34
N GLY A 99 12.69 5.89 6.28
CA GLY A 99 12.23 4.92 7.26
C GLY A 99 12.74 5.19 8.67
N GLY A 100 14.02 5.53 8.81
CA GLY A 100 14.63 5.91 10.09
C GLY A 100 13.98 7.14 10.71
N ILE A 101 13.78 8.20 9.91
CA ILE A 101 13.10 9.42 10.37
C ILE A 101 11.63 9.14 10.70
N GLY A 102 10.95 8.29 9.92
CA GLY A 102 9.59 7.84 10.20
C GLY A 102 9.47 7.06 11.51
N LEU A 103 10.43 6.17 11.82
CA LEU A 103 10.51 5.46 13.11
C LEU A 103 10.62 6.45 14.27
N LEU A 104 11.50 7.46 14.16
CA LEU A 104 11.66 8.49 15.19
C LEU A 104 10.38 9.31 15.37
N ALA A 105 9.76 9.74 14.27
CA ALA A 105 8.53 10.52 14.30
C ALA A 105 7.35 9.73 14.89
N GLY A 106 7.20 8.45 14.52
CA GLY A 106 6.17 7.58 15.09
C GLY A 106 6.44 7.22 16.55
N GLY A 107 7.70 7.12 16.97
CA GLY A 107 8.08 6.97 18.38
C GLY A 107 7.73 8.20 19.21
N PHE A 108 7.98 9.39 18.68
CA PHE A 108 7.55 10.64 19.30
C PHE A 108 6.02 10.72 19.41
N TYR A 109 5.30 10.31 18.35
CA TYR A 109 3.85 10.23 18.37
C TYR A 109 3.32 9.28 19.46
N ALA A 110 3.89 8.07 19.56
CA ALA A 110 3.53 7.07 20.58
C ALA A 110 3.76 7.55 22.01
N TRP A 111 4.74 8.46 22.20
CA TRP A 111 5.03 9.03 23.51
C TRP A 111 4.01 10.07 23.94
N ILE A 112 3.49 10.87 23.00
CA ILE A 112 2.52 11.93 23.29
C ILE A 112 1.10 11.39 23.38
N ILE A 113 0.74 10.45 22.50
CA ILE A 113 -0.62 9.92 22.37
C ILE A 113 -0.59 8.45 22.79
N PRO A 114 -1.20 8.08 23.94
CA PRO A 114 -1.32 6.69 24.35
C PRO A 114 -2.07 5.89 23.29
N GLY A 115 -1.33 5.10 22.51
CA GLY A 115 -1.87 4.30 21.41
C GLY A 115 -2.35 2.92 21.87
N GLY A 116 -3.44 2.44 21.28
CA GLY A 116 -3.84 1.04 21.35
C GLY A 116 -3.02 0.17 20.38
N SER A 117 -3.08 -1.16 20.54
CA SER A 117 -2.41 -2.12 19.64
C SER A 117 -3.12 -2.34 18.29
N ARG A 118 -4.30 -1.72 18.12
CA ARG A 118 -5.17 -1.84 16.95
C ARG A 118 -4.49 -1.48 15.61
N PRO A 119 -3.74 -0.37 15.47
CA PRO A 119 -3.02 -0.02 14.24
C PRO A 119 -2.08 -1.11 13.71
N LEU A 120 -1.31 -1.72 14.61
CA LEU A 120 -0.29 -2.72 14.26
C LEU A 120 -0.96 -4.07 13.98
N ALA A 121 -2.05 -4.41 14.68
CA ALA A 121 -2.86 -5.58 14.38
C ALA A 121 -3.49 -5.50 12.98
N GLU A 122 -4.09 -4.37 12.61
CA GLU A 122 -4.69 -4.16 11.29
C GLU A 122 -3.62 -4.11 10.18
N THR A 123 -2.44 -3.54 10.46
CA THR A 123 -1.29 -3.58 9.53
C THR A 123 -0.77 -5.01 9.34
N ILE A 124 -0.75 -5.84 10.39
CA ILE A 124 -0.40 -7.27 10.29
C ILE A 124 -1.47 -8.03 9.49
N ALA A 125 -2.77 -7.72 9.70
CA ALA A 125 -3.84 -8.32 8.92
C ALA A 125 -3.65 -8.00 7.42
N GLY A 126 -3.32 -6.75 7.09
CA GLY A 126 -2.94 -6.33 5.75
C GLY A 126 -1.73 -7.08 5.19
N LEU A 127 -0.69 -7.25 6.00
CA LEU A 127 0.49 -8.04 5.61
C LEU A 127 0.12 -9.49 5.29
N ILE A 128 -0.66 -10.16 6.16
CA ILE A 128 -1.08 -11.55 5.95
C ILE A 128 -1.96 -11.66 4.71
N ALA A 129 -2.94 -10.76 4.56
CA ALA A 129 -3.81 -10.72 3.38
C ALA A 129 -2.99 -10.51 2.10
N GLY A 130 -2.01 -9.60 2.13
CA GLY A 130 -1.10 -9.35 1.02
C GLY A 130 -0.23 -10.56 0.66
N VAL A 131 0.34 -11.24 1.65
CA VAL A 131 1.14 -12.47 1.43
C VAL A 131 0.27 -13.57 0.82
N LEU A 132 -0.91 -13.82 1.38
CA LEU A 132 -1.83 -14.85 0.88
C LEU A 132 -2.31 -14.54 -0.52
N ALA A 133 -2.73 -13.29 -0.77
CA ALA A 133 -3.17 -12.85 -2.09
C ALA A 133 -2.04 -12.96 -3.11
N GLY A 134 -0.85 -12.47 -2.76
CA GLY A 134 0.34 -12.55 -3.60
C GLY A 134 0.72 -13.99 -3.93
N PHE A 135 0.64 -14.90 -2.96
CA PHE A 135 0.89 -16.32 -3.19
C PHE A 135 -0.12 -16.92 -4.15
N ILE A 136 -1.43 -16.69 -3.93
CA ILE A 136 -2.50 -17.18 -4.81
C ILE A 136 -2.33 -16.65 -6.23
N LEU A 137 -2.09 -15.34 -6.39
CA LEU A 137 -1.88 -14.74 -7.71
C LEU A 137 -0.60 -15.24 -8.38
N SER A 138 0.47 -15.49 -7.62
CA SER A 138 1.69 -16.06 -8.20
C SER A 138 1.44 -17.43 -8.83
N LEU A 139 0.57 -18.25 -8.22
CA LEU A 139 0.15 -19.54 -8.79
C LEU A 139 -0.73 -19.36 -10.04
N ILE A 140 -1.64 -18.39 -10.02
CA ILE A 140 -2.52 -18.11 -11.17
C ILE A 140 -1.71 -17.61 -12.37
N VAL A 141 -0.79 -16.67 -12.16
CA VAL A 141 0.06 -16.10 -13.22
C VAL A 141 1.03 -17.15 -13.79
N HIS A 142 1.39 -18.16 -13.00
CA HIS A 142 2.16 -19.29 -13.51
C HIS A 142 1.38 -20.12 -14.55
N LEU A 143 0.04 -20.12 -14.48
CA LEU A 143 -0.84 -20.88 -15.37
C LEU A 143 -1.32 -20.06 -16.58
N ILE A 144 -1.50 -18.74 -16.41
CA ILE A 144 -2.08 -17.84 -17.42
C ILE A 144 -1.34 -16.51 -17.39
N ASP A 145 -0.94 -16.00 -18.55
CA ASP A 145 -0.37 -14.66 -18.66
C ASP A 145 -1.47 -13.60 -18.49
N LEU A 146 -1.31 -12.70 -17.52
CA LEU A 146 -2.28 -11.67 -17.16
C LEU A 146 -1.71 -10.29 -17.45
N GLY A 147 -2.48 -9.47 -18.17
CA GLY A 147 -2.16 -8.06 -18.34
C GLY A 147 -2.17 -7.30 -17.01
N VAL A 148 -1.37 -6.23 -16.92
CA VAL A 148 -1.20 -5.41 -15.70
C VAL A 148 -2.53 -4.93 -15.11
N PHE A 149 -3.49 -4.57 -15.96
CA PHE A 149 -4.83 -4.18 -15.54
C PHE A 149 -5.57 -5.29 -14.79
N VAL A 150 -5.61 -6.50 -15.36
CA VAL A 150 -6.31 -7.66 -14.77
C VAL A 150 -5.59 -8.12 -13.51
N LEU A 151 -4.26 -8.08 -13.53
CA LEU A 151 -3.45 -8.39 -12.36
C LEU A 151 -3.76 -7.44 -11.21
N ALA A 152 -3.75 -6.12 -11.45
CA ALA A 152 -4.06 -5.12 -10.42
C ALA A 152 -5.49 -5.25 -9.90
N ALA A 153 -6.47 -5.47 -10.79
CA ALA A 153 -7.85 -5.70 -10.40
C ALA A 153 -8.01 -6.95 -9.52
N GLY A 154 -7.38 -8.06 -9.92
CA GLY A 154 -7.41 -9.31 -9.19
C GLY A 154 -6.73 -9.22 -7.82
N VAL A 155 -5.57 -8.57 -7.74
CA VAL A 155 -4.86 -8.33 -6.48
C VAL A 155 -5.72 -7.50 -5.54
N VAL A 156 -6.26 -6.36 -5.99
CA VAL A 156 -7.08 -5.49 -5.14
C VAL A 156 -8.33 -6.21 -4.64
N ALA A 157 -9.01 -6.94 -5.52
CA ALA A 157 -10.18 -7.73 -5.15
C ALA A 157 -9.83 -8.81 -4.11
N LEU A 158 -8.75 -9.55 -4.33
CA LEU A 158 -8.34 -10.64 -3.48
C LEU A 158 -7.83 -10.15 -2.12
N VAL A 159 -7.01 -9.11 -2.10
CA VAL A 159 -6.50 -8.52 -0.84
C VAL A 159 -7.65 -7.93 -0.03
N GLY A 160 -8.55 -7.16 -0.66
CA GLY A 160 -9.65 -6.53 0.05
C GLY A 160 -10.61 -7.55 0.68
N THR A 161 -10.93 -8.62 -0.05
CA THR A 161 -11.76 -9.72 0.46
C THR A 161 -11.06 -10.52 1.56
N LEU A 162 -9.78 -10.88 1.39
CA LEU A 162 -9.00 -11.57 2.42
C LEU A 162 -8.82 -10.72 3.67
N PHE A 163 -8.60 -9.42 3.52
CA PHE A 163 -8.44 -8.50 4.64
C PHE A 163 -9.70 -8.49 5.52
N GLU A 164 -10.89 -8.28 4.95
CA GLU A 164 -12.13 -8.23 5.73
C GLU A 164 -12.41 -9.57 6.44
N LEU A 165 -12.10 -10.69 5.79
CA LEU A 165 -12.24 -12.02 6.39
C LEU A 165 -11.25 -12.28 7.55
N LEU A 166 -10.05 -11.72 7.46
CA LEU A 166 -8.98 -11.92 8.45
C LEU A 166 -9.04 -10.92 9.60
N ASP A 167 -9.58 -9.72 9.37
CA ASP A 167 -9.47 -8.58 10.29
C ASP A 167 -10.00 -8.93 11.69
N GLN A 168 -11.21 -9.49 11.78
CA GLN A 168 -11.82 -9.84 13.07
C GLN A 168 -10.99 -10.87 13.85
N ALA A 169 -10.41 -11.86 13.15
CA ALA A 169 -9.58 -12.89 13.77
C ALA A 169 -8.23 -12.33 14.22
N VAL A 170 -7.61 -11.49 13.40
CA VAL A 170 -6.29 -10.91 13.66
C VAL A 170 -6.36 -9.82 14.74
N ILE A 171 -7.39 -8.97 14.77
CA ILE A 171 -7.59 -7.99 15.85
C ILE A 171 -7.79 -8.69 17.20
N GLY A 172 -8.59 -9.77 17.23
CA GLY A 172 -8.80 -10.57 18.43
C GLY A 172 -7.51 -11.15 18.99
N TRP A 173 -6.61 -11.58 18.11
CA TRP A 173 -5.30 -12.11 18.49
C TRP A 173 -4.30 -10.99 18.85
N GLY A 174 -4.30 -9.90 18.09
CA GLY A 174 -3.37 -8.78 18.21
C GLY A 174 -3.52 -8.00 19.50
N ARG A 175 -4.74 -7.87 20.05
CA ARG A 175 -4.97 -7.26 21.36
C ARG A 175 -4.23 -7.96 22.51
N ARG A 176 -3.91 -9.25 22.38
CA ARG A 176 -3.23 -10.03 23.43
C ARG A 176 -1.70 -10.01 23.32
N TRP A 177 -1.14 -9.80 22.13
CA TRP A 177 0.28 -10.04 21.86
C TRP A 177 1.07 -8.79 21.50
N LEU A 178 0.43 -7.72 21.03
CA LEU A 178 1.15 -6.55 20.51
C LEU A 178 1.26 -5.42 21.55
N PRO A 179 2.48 -4.96 21.88
CA PRO A 179 2.67 -3.76 22.69
C PRO A 179 2.31 -2.51 21.88
N GLY A 180 1.36 -1.71 22.38
CA GLY A 180 0.91 -0.46 21.74
C GLY A 180 2.05 0.53 21.47
N LEU A 181 3.13 0.50 22.27
CA LEU A 181 4.26 1.42 22.15
C LEU A 181 5.08 1.24 20.86
N ILE A 182 5.12 0.03 20.29
CA ILE A 182 5.92 -0.28 19.09
C ILE A 182 5.11 -0.06 17.80
N SER A 183 3.78 -0.01 17.92
CA SER A 183 2.86 0.07 16.79
C SER A 183 3.09 1.29 15.89
N ALA A 184 3.04 2.48 16.49
CA ALA A 184 3.13 3.74 15.76
C ALA A 184 4.51 3.99 15.12
N PRO A 185 5.66 3.76 15.80
CA PRO A 185 6.97 3.88 15.17
C PRO A 185 7.08 3.02 13.91
N LEU A 186 6.71 1.73 14.02
CA LEU A 186 6.92 0.76 12.95
C LEU A 186 6.08 1.08 11.72
N VAL A 187 4.80 1.44 11.93
CA VAL A 187 3.91 1.88 10.85
C VAL A 187 4.41 3.18 10.21
N ALA A 188 4.79 4.18 11.00
CA ALA A 188 5.27 5.46 10.49
C ALA A 188 6.58 5.30 9.69
N GLY A 189 7.52 4.50 10.20
CA GLY A 189 8.78 4.18 9.51
C GLY A 189 8.55 3.46 8.19
N LEU A 190 7.66 2.47 8.18
CA LEU A 190 7.31 1.74 6.97
C LEU A 190 6.73 2.67 5.89
N ILE A 191 5.73 3.48 6.26
CA ILE A 191 5.11 4.42 5.33
C ILE A 191 6.13 5.45 4.85
N ALA A 192 6.98 5.96 5.74
CA ALA A 192 8.02 6.91 5.35
C ALA A 192 8.98 6.33 4.31
N ALA A 193 9.42 5.07 4.49
CA ALA A 193 10.28 4.39 3.52
C ALA A 193 9.61 4.23 2.14
N ILE A 194 8.32 3.86 2.12
CA ILE A 194 7.54 3.71 0.88
C ILE A 194 7.35 5.06 0.18
N VAL A 195 7.02 6.11 0.93
CA VAL A 195 6.90 7.47 0.40
C VAL A 195 8.24 7.97 -0.14
N GLY A 196 9.34 7.70 0.57
CA GLY A 196 10.69 8.00 0.10
C GLY A 196 11.02 7.29 -1.21
N GLY A 197 10.72 5.99 -1.31
CA GLY A 197 10.86 5.23 -2.56
C GLY A 197 9.98 5.75 -3.71
N GLY A 198 8.77 6.22 -3.40
CA GLY A 198 7.89 6.87 -4.38
C GLY A 198 8.47 8.19 -4.90
N ILE A 199 9.02 9.02 -4.02
CA ILE A 199 9.67 10.28 -4.42
C ILE A 199 10.93 9.99 -5.24
N TRP A 200 11.72 8.98 -4.88
CA TRP A 200 12.86 8.53 -5.67
C TRP A 200 12.46 8.24 -7.12
N LEU A 201 11.35 7.51 -7.31
CA LEU A 201 10.87 7.15 -8.64
C LEU A 201 10.49 8.38 -9.47
N LEU A 202 9.84 9.36 -8.84
CA LEU A 202 9.46 10.62 -9.49
C LEU A 202 10.68 11.49 -9.81
N SER A 203 11.61 11.65 -8.86
CA SER A 203 12.82 12.45 -9.07
C SER A 203 13.79 11.81 -10.07
N GLY A 204 13.88 10.47 -10.09
CA GLY A 204 14.71 9.74 -11.03
C GLY A 204 14.28 10.00 -12.47
N SER A 205 12.97 10.08 -12.74
CA SER A 205 12.46 10.42 -14.08
C SER A 205 12.83 11.82 -14.57
N ALA A 206 13.13 12.75 -13.65
CA ALA A 206 13.46 14.15 -13.97
C ALA A 206 14.97 14.41 -14.04
N ALA A 207 15.80 13.50 -13.51
CA ALA A 207 17.25 13.66 -13.49
C ALA A 207 17.86 13.25 -14.84
N SER A 208 18.41 14.21 -15.59
CA SER A 208 19.02 14.03 -16.91
C SER A 208 20.39 13.31 -16.91
N GLY A 209 20.65 12.47 -15.92
CA GLY A 209 21.96 11.85 -15.66
C GLY A 209 21.90 10.36 -15.33
N LEU A 210 20.76 9.71 -15.53
CA LEU A 210 20.62 8.28 -15.31
C LEU A 210 21.23 7.47 -16.45
N ASP A 211 21.81 6.31 -16.12
CA ASP A 211 22.19 5.30 -17.12
C ASP A 211 20.96 4.89 -17.94
N THR A 212 21.13 4.61 -19.24
CA THR A 212 20.06 4.33 -20.20
C THR A 212 19.16 3.16 -19.74
N ARG A 213 19.75 2.23 -18.98
CA ARG A 213 19.04 1.11 -18.36
C ARG A 213 18.05 1.55 -17.28
N THR A 214 18.42 2.52 -16.45
CA THR A 214 17.58 3.05 -15.37
C THR A 214 16.47 3.93 -15.93
N GLU A 215 16.75 4.73 -16.97
CA GLU A 215 15.74 5.52 -17.67
C GLU A 215 14.66 4.62 -18.30
N THR A 216 15.07 3.55 -19.00
CA THR A 216 14.15 2.57 -19.59
C THR A 216 13.31 1.88 -18.51
N ALA A 217 13.92 1.54 -17.36
CA ALA A 217 13.21 0.94 -16.25
C ALA A 217 12.15 1.87 -15.64
N ILE A 218 12.47 3.15 -15.44
CA ILE A 218 11.53 4.14 -14.92
C ILE A 218 10.38 4.37 -15.91
N ALA A 219 10.67 4.43 -17.21
CA ALA A 219 9.66 4.56 -18.26
C ALA A 219 8.68 3.37 -18.26
N LEU A 220 9.19 2.14 -18.08
CA LEU A 220 8.36 0.94 -17.96
C LEU A 220 7.48 0.98 -16.70
N VAL A 221 8.01 1.43 -15.56
CA VAL A 221 7.21 1.57 -14.34
C VAL A 221 6.10 2.61 -14.53
N LEU A 222 6.42 3.78 -15.08
CA LEU A 222 5.46 4.87 -15.32
C LEU A 222 4.37 4.48 -16.32
N ALA A 223 4.68 3.66 -17.33
CA ALA A 223 3.71 3.16 -18.30
C ALA A 223 2.67 2.22 -17.67
N ASP A 224 3.05 1.50 -16.61
CA ASP A 224 2.20 0.50 -15.96
C ASP A 224 1.38 1.04 -14.79
N ILE A 225 1.68 2.25 -14.30
CA ILE A 225 0.91 2.90 -13.24
C ILE A 225 -0.53 3.22 -13.68
N PRO A 226 -0.80 3.84 -14.86
CA PRO A 226 -2.18 4.09 -15.30
C PRO A 226 -3.06 2.83 -15.43
N PRO A 227 -2.64 1.74 -16.09
CA PRO A 227 -3.44 0.52 -16.12
C PRO A 227 -3.55 -0.13 -14.74
N GLY A 228 -2.54 0.00 -13.88
CA GLY A 228 -2.58 -0.42 -12.49
C GLY A 228 -3.63 0.31 -11.66
N LEU A 229 -3.72 1.63 -11.82
CA LEU A 229 -4.69 2.50 -11.16
C LEU A 229 -6.12 2.16 -11.60
N LEU A 230 -6.35 2.02 -12.91
CA LEU A 230 -7.66 1.66 -13.46
C LEU A 230 -8.07 0.23 -13.06
N GLY A 231 -7.13 -0.71 -13.11
CA GLY A 231 -7.34 -2.08 -12.67
C GLY A 231 -7.69 -2.11 -11.19
N GLY A 232 -6.95 -1.37 -10.37
CA GLY A 232 -7.23 -1.25 -8.95
C GLY A 232 -8.58 -0.61 -8.64
N LEU A 233 -8.99 0.42 -9.39
CA LEU A 233 -10.32 1.02 -9.26
C LEU A 233 -11.42 -0.01 -9.52
N CYS A 234 -11.29 -0.79 -10.59
CA CYS A 234 -12.22 -1.87 -10.91
C CYS A 234 -12.20 -2.98 -9.84
N GLY A 235 -11.01 -3.36 -9.38
CA GLY A 235 -10.84 -4.34 -8.31
C GLY A 235 -11.52 -3.90 -7.02
N GLY A 236 -11.37 -2.64 -6.63
CA GLY A 236 -12.02 -2.08 -5.45
C GLY A 236 -13.55 -2.04 -5.58
N ALA A 237 -14.06 -1.67 -6.75
CA ALA A 237 -15.49 -1.76 -7.03
C ALA A 237 -16.00 -3.21 -6.93
N ILE A 238 -15.26 -4.17 -7.47
CA ILE A 238 -15.58 -5.61 -7.35
C ILE A 238 -15.57 -6.05 -5.89
N THR A 239 -14.56 -5.64 -5.10
CA THR A 239 -14.51 -5.92 -3.65
C THR A 239 -15.77 -5.43 -2.96
N SER A 240 -16.21 -4.19 -3.24
CA SER A 240 -17.39 -3.63 -2.60
C SER A 240 -18.65 -4.46 -2.86
N VAL A 241 -18.85 -4.92 -4.10
CA VAL A 241 -19.97 -5.79 -4.47
C VAL A 241 -19.86 -7.16 -3.78
N ILE A 242 -18.66 -7.74 -3.72
CA ILE A 242 -18.43 -9.02 -3.05
C ILE A 242 -18.75 -8.90 -1.55
N LEU A 243 -18.27 -7.84 -0.89
CA LEU A 243 -18.51 -7.62 0.53
C LEU A 243 -20.00 -7.40 0.83
N GLU A 244 -20.69 -6.63 0.00
CA GLU A 244 -22.14 -6.43 0.10
C GLU A 244 -22.90 -7.76 -0.03
N LEU A 245 -22.50 -8.63 -0.97
CA LEU A 245 -23.07 -9.98 -1.12
C LEU A 245 -22.82 -10.88 0.10
N PHE A 246 -21.69 -10.70 0.80
CA PHE A 246 -21.39 -11.41 2.04
C PHE A 246 -22.04 -10.79 3.28
N GLY A 247 -22.81 -9.71 3.13
CA GLY A 247 -23.55 -9.06 4.21
C GLY A 247 -22.73 -8.04 5.02
N PHE A 248 -21.53 -7.68 4.56
CA PHE A 248 -20.74 -6.60 5.15
C PHE A 248 -21.28 -5.26 4.63
N HIS A 249 -21.94 -4.49 5.51
CA HIS A 249 -22.48 -3.17 5.19
C HIS A 249 -21.52 -2.09 5.69
N LEU A 250 -21.02 -1.23 4.80
CA LEU A 250 -20.16 -0.10 5.18
C LEU A 250 -20.84 0.88 6.16
N GLU A 251 -22.18 0.97 6.13
CA GLU A 251 -22.96 1.81 7.05
C GLU A 251 -22.79 1.45 8.53
N ASP A 252 -22.41 0.21 8.85
CA ASP A 252 -22.24 -0.22 10.24
C ASP A 252 -20.86 0.16 10.83
N GLN A 253 -19.91 0.63 10.00
CA GLN A 253 -18.52 0.89 10.39
C GLN A 253 -18.07 2.36 10.25
N ILE A 254 -18.86 3.24 9.61
CA ILE A 254 -18.60 4.69 9.49
C ILE A 254 -19.41 5.44 10.55
#